data_AF-A0A960NW90-F1
#
_entry.id   AF-A0A960NW90-F1
#
_cell.length_a   1.000
_cell.length_b   1.000
_cell.length_c   1.000
_cell.angle_alpha   90.00
_cell.angle_beta   90.00
_cell.angle_gamma   90.00
#
_symmetry.space_group_name_H-M   'P 1'
#
loop_
_entity.id
_entity.type
_entity.pdbx_description
1 polymer ?
#
loop_
_entity_poly.entity_id
_entity_poly.type
_entity_poly.pdbx_seq_one_letter_code
_entity_poly.pdbx_strand_id
1 'polypeptide(L)' 'MTDILIRDVPDDVLAAIDAKAKRVGLSRSEYLRRTLERERGHDAGAVTIDQLERLARLARDLDDPTVMSRAWS' A
#
# COMPACT_ATOMS: atom_id res chain seq x y z
N MET A 1 -13.02 -2.33 18.12
CA MET A 1 -13.10 -2.51 16.66
C MET A 1 -14.49 -2.09 16.24
N THR A 2 -14.64 -1.33 15.16
CA THR A 2 -15.94 -0.86 14.68
C THR A 2 -16.29 -1.58 13.39
N ASP A 3 -17.51 -2.09 13.31
CA ASP A 3 -17.97 -2.80 12.13
C ASP A 3 -18.58 -1.82 11.12
N ILE A 4 -18.40 -2.12 9.84
CA ILE A 4 -18.95 -1.34 8.72
C ILE A 4 -19.80 -2.26 7.86
N LEU A 5 -21.04 -1.84 7.60
CA LEU A 5 -21.94 -2.51 6.66
C LEU A 5 -22.09 -1.65 5.40
N ILE A 6 -21.62 -2.17 4.28
CA ILE A 6 -21.79 -1.55 2.96
C ILE A 6 -22.96 -2.26 2.27
N ARG A 7 -24.03 -1.52 1.97
CA ARG A 7 -25.23 -2.05 1.31
C ARG A 7 -25.23 -1.67 -0.17
N ASP A 8 -26.02 -2.41 -0.94
CA ASP A 8 -26.32 -2.11 -2.34
C ASP A 8 -25.06 -1.99 -3.22
N VAL A 9 -24.06 -2.84 -2.95
CA VAL A 9 -22.85 -2.95 -3.79
C VAL A 9 -23.22 -3.68 -5.08
N PRO A 10 -22.98 -3.09 -6.26
CA PRO A 10 -23.21 -3.76 -7.53
C PRO A 10 -22.43 -5.08 -7.65
N ASP A 11 -23.04 -6.08 -8.28
CA ASP A 11 -22.46 -7.44 -8.37
C ASP A 11 -21.12 -7.46 -9.12
N ASP A 12 -20.96 -6.62 -10.14
CA ASP A 12 -19.72 -6.47 -10.90
C ASP A 12 -18.59 -5.88 -10.05
N VAL A 13 -18.91 -4.91 -9.19
CA VAL A 13 -17.98 -4.35 -8.21
C VAL A 13 -17.57 -5.42 -7.20
N LEU A 14 -18.52 -6.21 -6.70
CA LEU A 14 -18.23 -7.29 -5.76
C LEU A 14 -17.33 -8.36 -6.39
N ALA A 15 -17.60 -8.76 -7.64
CA ALA A 15 -16.80 -9.71 -8.40
C ALA A 15 -15.36 -9.18 -8.63
N ALA A 16 -15.21 -7.89 -8.94
CA ALA A 16 -13.90 -7.28 -9.09
C ALA A 16 -13.11 -7.26 -7.77
N ILE A 17 -13.77 -7.04 -6.63
CA ILE A 17 -13.14 -7.12 -5.30
C ILE A 17 -12.67 -8.55 -5.03
N ASP A 18 -13.50 -9.56 -5.29
CA ASP A 18 -13.14 -10.96 -5.08
C ASP A 18 -11.96 -11.41 -5.95
N ALA A 19 -11.96 -11.00 -7.22
CA ALA A 19 -10.84 -11.28 -8.11
C ALA A 19 -9.53 -10.65 -7.61
N LYS A 20 -9.59 -9.39 -7.13
CA LYS A 20 -8.42 -8.71 -6.56
C LYS A 20 -7.95 -9.39 -5.26
N ALA A 21 -8.86 -9.77 -4.38
CA ALA A 21 -8.55 -10.44 -3.12
C ALA A 21 -7.89 -11.82 -3.37
N LYS A 22 -8.46 -12.62 -4.28
CA LYS A 22 -7.91 -13.92 -4.69
C LYS A 22 -6.49 -13.79 -5.26
N ARG A 23 -6.25 -12.78 -6.12
CA ARG A 23 -4.94 -12.54 -6.74
C ARG A 23 -3.83 -12.29 -5.71
N VAL A 24 -4.16 -11.73 -4.55
CA VAL A 24 -3.21 -11.47 -3.46
C VAL A 24 -3.33 -12.45 -2.29
N GLY A 25 -4.12 -13.53 -2.45
CA GLY A 25 -4.27 -14.57 -1.42
C GLY A 25 -5.00 -14.11 -0.15
N LEU A 26 -5.87 -13.09 -0.24
CA LEU A 26 -6.61 -12.55 0.90
C LEU A 26 -8.09 -12.92 0.83
N SER A 27 -8.75 -12.97 1.99
CA SER A 27 -10.20 -12.95 2.06
C SER A 27 -10.74 -11.59 1.57
N ARG A 28 -12.00 -11.56 1.13
CA ARG A 28 -12.69 -10.31 0.74
C ARG A 28 -12.62 -9.25 1.85
N SER A 29 -12.93 -9.64 3.08
CA SER A 29 -12.97 -8.73 4.24
C SER A 29 -11.59 -8.17 4.59
N GLU A 30 -10.54 -8.99 4.53
CA GLU A 30 -9.18 -8.54 4.78
C GLU A 30 -8.65 -7.63 3.65
N TYR A 31 -8.98 -7.95 2.39
CA TYR A 31 -8.66 -7.09 1.27
C TYR A 31 -9.31 -5.70 1.41
N LEU A 32 -10.59 -5.64 1.79
CA LEU A 32 -11.30 -4.39 2.04
C LEU A 32 -10.70 -3.63 3.23
N ARG A 33 -10.40 -4.30 4.34
CA ARG A 33 -9.76 -3.67 5.51
C ARG A 33 -8.46 -2.97 5.13
N ARG A 34 -7.53 -3.66 4.44
CA ARG A 34 -6.27 -3.06 3.98
C ARG A 34 -6.46 -1.94 2.98
N THR A 35 -7.53 -2.01 2.18
CA THR A 35 -7.87 -0.95 1.24
C THR A 35 -8.32 0.30 2.00
N LEU A 36 -9.24 0.16 2.95
CA LEU A 36 -9.68 1.27 3.80
C LEU A 36 -8.55 1.85 4.66
N GLU A 37 -7.61 1.03 5.11
CA GLU A 37 -6.40 1.51 5.79
C GLU A 37 -5.51 2.38 4.89
N ARG A 38 -5.41 2.06 3.60
CA ARG A 38 -4.67 2.90 2.63
C ARG A 38 -5.41 4.20 2.30
N GLU A 39 -6.73 4.19 2.28
CA GLU A 39 -7.54 5.40 2.07
C GLU A 39 -7.38 6.44 3.20
N ARG A 40 -6.83 6.05 4.35
CA ARG A 40 -6.39 7.01 5.37
C ARG A 40 -5.26 7.94 4.93
N GLY A 41 -4.86 7.89 3.66
CA GLY A 41 -3.93 8.76 2.94
C GLY A 41 -3.27 9.80 3.83
N HIS A 42 -1.98 9.63 4.12
CA HIS A 42 -1.23 10.71 4.75
C HIS A 42 -1.21 11.88 3.78
N ASP A 43 -1.90 12.96 4.14
CA ASP A 43 -1.72 14.25 3.49
C ASP A 43 -0.31 14.75 3.85
N ALA A 44 0.68 14.28 3.10
CA ALA A 44 2.08 14.61 3.31
C ALA A 44 2.46 15.97 2.69
N GLY A 45 1.47 16.69 2.14
CA GLY A 45 1.68 17.92 1.38
C GLY A 45 2.36 17.67 0.03
N ALA A 46 2.65 18.77 -0.68
CA ALA A 46 3.36 18.71 -1.95
C ALA A 46 4.82 18.27 -1.74
N VAL A 47 5.29 17.36 -2.59
CA VAL A 47 6.70 16.94 -2.63
C VAL A 47 7.56 18.08 -3.19
N THR A 48 8.61 18.44 -2.47
CA THR A 48 9.56 19.51 -2.84
C THR A 48 10.91 18.95 -3.28
N ILE A 49 11.70 19.77 -3.99
CA ILE A 49 13.06 19.39 -4.43
C ILE A 49 13.97 19.09 -3.24
N ASP A 50 13.90 19.89 -2.16
CA ASP A 50 14.71 19.66 -0.95
C ASP A 50 14.44 18.28 -0.31
N GLN A 51 13.17 17.85 -0.29
CA GLN A 51 12.80 16.52 0.18
C GLN A 51 13.39 15.42 -0.72
N LEU A 52 13.41 15.62 -2.04
CA LEU A 52 14.02 14.67 -2.98
C LEU A 52 15.55 14.62 -2.83
N GLU A 53 16.21 15.76 -2.65
CA GLU A 53 17.65 15.80 -2.40
C GLU A 53 18.01 15.13 -1.06
N ARG A 54 17.18 15.34 -0.03
CA ARG A 54 17.34 14.66 1.25
C ARG A 54 17.16 13.16 1.11
N LEU A 55 16.13 12.70 0.39
CA LEU A 55 15.92 11.29 0.10
C LEU A 55 17.12 10.69 -0.64
N ALA A 56 17.62 11.38 -1.68
CA ALA A 56 18.76 10.94 -2.46
C ALA A 56 20.00 10.74 -1.58
N ARG A 57 20.25 11.65 -0.62
CA ARG A 57 21.35 11.52 0.36
C ARG A 57 21.17 10.36 1.34
N LEU A 58 19.94 10.10 1.79
CA LEU A 58 19.61 9.05 2.76
C LEU A 58 19.62 7.66 2.15
N ALA A 59 19.25 7.54 0.88
CA ALA A 59 19.13 6.29 0.15
C ALA A 59 20.34 5.99 -0.77
N ARG A 60 21.49 6.66 -0.53
CA ARG A 60 22.69 6.57 -1.38
C ARG A 60 23.30 5.17 -1.46
N ASP A 61 23.01 4.30 -0.51
CA ASP A 61 23.56 2.96 -0.40
C ASP A 61 22.60 1.89 -0.94
N LEU A 62 21.41 2.27 -1.41
CA LEU A 62 20.48 1.34 -2.04
C LEU A 62 21.02 0.77 -3.37
N ASP A 63 21.99 1.42 -4.01
CA ASP A 63 22.66 0.94 -5.21
C ASP A 63 23.96 0.15 -4.92
N ASP A 64 24.39 0.07 -3.65
CA ASP A 64 25.56 -0.72 -3.24
C ASP A 64 25.16 -2.21 -3.12
N PRO A 65 25.68 -3.10 -3.99
CA PRO A 65 25.33 -4.52 -3.95
C PRO A 65 25.76 -5.22 -2.66
N THR A 66 26.80 -4.74 -1.99
CA THR A 66 27.29 -5.29 -0.73
C THR A 66 26.34 -4.92 0.42
N VAL A 67 25.89 -3.67 0.46
CA VAL A 67 24.92 -3.22 1.48
C VAL A 67 23.59 -3.93 1.30
N MET A 68 23.09 -4.01 0.05
CA MET A 68 21.84 -4.70 -0.24
C MET A 68 21.93 -6.20 0.03
N SER A 69 23.02 -6.88 -0.32
CA SER A 69 23.14 -8.31 -0.01
C SER A 69 23.08 -8.60 1.51
N ARG A 70 23.64 -7.73 2.34
CA ARG A 70 23.55 -7.82 3.81
C ARG A 70 22.15 -7.52 4.37
N ALA A 71 21.35 -6.71 3.68
CA ALA A 71 19.99 -6.38 4.12
C ALA A 71 19.00 -7.55 3.91
N TRP A 72 19.32 -8.48 3.03
CA TRP A 72 18.46 -9.61 2.64
C TRP A 72 18.99 -10.99 3.10
N SER A 73 20.11 -11.03 3.80
CA SER A 73 20.68 -12.24 4.43
C SER A 73 20.08 -12.48 5.81
#